data_AF-A0A1A5DBQ5-F1
#
_entry.id   AF-A0A1A5DBQ5-F1
#
_cell.length_a   1.000
_cell.length_b   1.000
_cell.length_c   1.000
_cell.angle_alpha   90.00
_cell.angle_beta   90.00
_cell.angle_gamma   90.00
#
_symmetry.space_group_name_H-M   'P 1'
#
loop_
_entity.id
_entity.type
_entity.pdbx_description
1 polymer ?
#
loop_
_entity_poly.entity_id
_entity_poly.type
_entity_poly.pdbx_seq_one_letter_code
_entity_poly.pdbx_strand_id
1 'polypeptide(L)'
;MWNPIKPLLALFALALLAGCAPQKTVDYSAYKQARPRSILVLPPLNDSPDVKATYSMLSQVTFPLAEAGYYVLPVALVAETFRQNGLSTPADIHAVSPAKLQEIFGADAALYITVTQYGTSYMVLSSATVVTAGAKLVDLKTGTTLWTGSATASSEEGSSNNNGGLLGMLITAAVKQIISSAQDDAGYPIAGVASQRLLSAGRPGALLYGPRSPKYGTD
;
A
#
# COMPACT_ATOMS: atom_id res chain seq x y z
N MET A 1 -40.44 -30.65 33.72
CA MET A 1 -40.23 -30.23 32.31
C MET A 1 -39.09 -29.24 32.28
N TRP A 2 -37.88 -29.70 31.93
CA TRP A 2 -36.68 -28.86 31.83
C TRP A 2 -36.73 -28.17 30.47
N ASN A 3 -36.79 -26.83 30.42
CA ASN A 3 -36.91 -26.09 29.16
C ASN A 3 -35.50 -25.79 28.62
N PRO A 4 -34.97 -26.53 27.64
CA PRO A 4 -33.56 -26.41 27.21
C PRO A 4 -33.28 -25.14 26.41
N ILE A 5 -34.31 -24.34 26.13
CA ILE A 5 -34.24 -23.13 25.27
C ILE A 5 -33.58 -21.95 26.02
N LYS A 6 -33.73 -21.87 27.34
CA LYS A 6 -33.18 -20.77 28.16
C LYS A 6 -31.64 -20.74 28.24
N PRO A 7 -30.92 -21.86 28.44
CA PRO A 7 -29.45 -21.83 28.45
C PRO A 7 -28.85 -21.59 27.06
N LEU A 8 -29.54 -21.98 25.98
CA LEU A 8 -29.08 -21.78 24.60
C LEU A 8 -29.10 -20.29 24.19
N LEU A 9 -30.13 -19.55 24.61
CA LEU A 9 -30.24 -18.10 24.36
C LEU A 9 -29.16 -17.31 25.10
N ALA A 10 -28.81 -17.72 26.31
CA ALA A 10 -27.76 -17.08 27.09
C ALA A 10 -26.36 -17.29 26.48
N LEU A 11 -26.11 -18.47 25.89
CA LEU A 11 -24.85 -18.78 25.21
C LEU A 11 -24.69 -17.99 23.91
N PHE A 12 -25.77 -17.78 23.16
CA PHE A 12 -25.79 -16.97 21.94
C PHE A 12 -25.60 -15.47 22.26
N ALA A 13 -26.18 -14.98 23.36
CA ALA A 13 -25.98 -13.62 23.83
C ALA A 13 -24.52 -13.35 24.23
N LEU A 14 -23.84 -14.31 24.87
CA LEU A 14 -22.44 -14.15 25.27
C LEU A 14 -21.47 -14.17 24.08
N ALA A 15 -21.80 -14.89 23.01
CA ALA A 15 -21.01 -14.94 21.78
C ALA A 15 -21.00 -13.61 21.00
N LEU A 16 -22.03 -12.78 21.16
CA LEU A 16 -22.13 -11.47 20.50
C LEU A 16 -21.22 -10.39 21.12
N LEU A 17 -20.73 -10.58 22.35
CA LEU A 17 -19.84 -9.60 23.02
C LEU A 17 -18.34 -9.87 22.80
N ALA A 18 -17.95 -10.98 22.18
CA ALA A 18 -16.55 -11.36 22.00
C ALA A 18 -15.86 -10.73 20.75
N GLY A 19 -16.50 -9.76 20.08
CA GLY A 19 -16.11 -9.29 18.75
C GLY A 19 -15.23 -8.03 18.66
N CYS A 20 -14.95 -7.31 19.74
CA CYS A 20 -14.07 -6.14 19.67
C CYS A 20 -12.60 -6.54 19.79
N ALA A 21 -12.02 -6.98 18.67
CA ALA A 21 -10.56 -7.03 18.56
C ALA A 21 -10.00 -5.60 18.73
N PRO A 22 -9.00 -5.37 19.59
CA PRO A 22 -8.40 -4.05 19.77
C PRO A 22 -7.78 -3.61 18.44
N GLN A 23 -8.32 -2.53 17.89
CA GLN A 23 -7.79 -1.91 16.68
C GLN A 23 -6.38 -1.38 17.01
N LYS A 24 -5.36 -1.84 16.28
CA LYS A 24 -3.97 -1.42 16.50
C LYS A 24 -3.88 0.10 16.40
N THR A 25 -3.66 0.77 17.52
CA THR A 25 -3.47 2.23 17.55
C THR A 25 -2.08 2.52 17.01
N VAL A 26 -2.03 3.00 15.76
CA VAL A 26 -0.78 3.46 15.15
C VAL A 26 -0.44 4.82 15.74
N ASP A 27 0.78 4.98 16.25
CA ASP A 27 1.27 6.27 16.71
C ASP A 27 1.66 7.13 15.50
N TYR A 28 0.95 8.24 15.35
CA TYR A 28 1.17 9.22 14.29
C TYR A 28 1.87 10.49 14.77
N SER A 29 2.38 10.53 15.99
CA SER A 29 3.00 11.73 16.58
C SER A 29 4.11 12.32 15.69
N ALA A 30 5.07 11.49 15.29
CA ALA A 30 6.16 11.89 14.38
C ALA A 30 5.64 12.35 13.01
N TYR A 31 4.63 11.66 12.46
CA TYR A 31 4.01 12.02 11.19
C TYR A 31 3.32 13.40 11.28
N LYS A 32 2.47 13.60 12.29
CA LYS A 32 1.75 14.85 12.55
C LYS A 32 2.71 16.01 12.85
N GLN A 33 3.90 15.73 13.41
CA GLN A 33 4.95 16.73 13.60
C GLN A 33 5.67 17.10 12.29
N ALA A 34 6.07 16.11 11.51
CA ALA A 34 6.84 16.29 10.28
C ALA A 34 6.04 16.99 9.16
N ARG A 35 4.72 16.77 9.09
CA ARG A 35 3.78 17.37 8.12
C ARG A 35 4.32 17.39 6.68
N PRO A 36 4.72 16.22 6.12
CA PRO A 36 5.32 16.17 4.80
C PRO A 36 4.33 16.65 3.72
N ARG A 37 4.78 17.54 2.84
CA ARG A 37 3.97 18.09 1.73
C ARG A 37 4.34 17.46 0.39
N SER A 38 5.58 17.01 0.26
CA SER A 38 6.13 16.37 -0.93
C SER A 38 6.71 15.00 -0.60
N ILE A 39 6.43 14.03 -1.47
CA ILE A 39 6.92 12.65 -1.34
C ILE A 39 7.79 12.32 -2.55
N LEU A 40 9.03 11.96 -2.27
CA LEU A 40 9.93 11.28 -3.20
C LEU A 40 9.64 9.79 -3.15
N VAL A 41 9.21 9.17 -4.25
CA VAL A 41 9.06 7.72 -4.30
C VAL A 41 10.28 7.12 -4.95
N LEU A 42 11.00 6.26 -4.21
CA LEU A 42 12.16 5.56 -4.73
C LEU A 42 11.71 4.39 -5.61
N PRO A 43 12.49 4.00 -6.64
CA PRO A 43 12.26 2.74 -7.36
C PRO A 43 12.11 1.58 -6.37
N PRO A 44 11.00 0.81 -6.40
CA PRO A 44 10.78 -0.26 -5.43
C PRO A 44 11.87 -1.32 -5.48
N LEU A 45 12.27 -1.80 -4.31
CA LEU A 45 13.01 -3.06 -4.19
C LEU A 45 12.13 -4.21 -4.68
N ASN A 46 12.76 -5.20 -5.29
CA ASN A 46 12.10 -6.37 -5.80
C ASN A 46 12.73 -7.63 -5.21
N ASP A 47 12.03 -8.22 -4.25
CA ASP A 47 12.39 -9.50 -3.64
C ASP A 47 11.60 -10.67 -4.27
N SER A 48 10.90 -10.40 -5.38
CA SER A 48 10.18 -11.41 -6.17
C SER A 48 11.03 -11.88 -7.36
N PRO A 49 10.72 -13.05 -7.95
CA PRO A 49 11.46 -13.56 -9.10
C PRO A 49 11.16 -12.82 -10.42
N ASP A 50 10.11 -12.00 -10.49
CA ASP A 50 9.69 -11.34 -11.72
C ASP A 50 10.29 -9.93 -11.85
N VAL A 51 11.06 -9.70 -12.91
CA VAL A 51 11.75 -8.42 -13.18
C VAL A 51 10.81 -7.24 -13.41
N LYS A 52 9.55 -7.48 -13.78
CA LYS A 52 8.56 -6.41 -14.02
C LYS A 52 8.08 -5.74 -12.74
N ALA A 53 8.26 -6.38 -11.59
CA ALA A 53 7.67 -5.96 -10.32
C ALA A 53 7.98 -4.51 -9.92
N THR A 54 9.26 -4.09 -10.03
CA THR A 54 9.70 -2.74 -9.65
C THR A 54 8.93 -1.67 -10.40
N TYR A 55 8.96 -1.69 -11.74
CA TYR A 55 8.37 -0.62 -12.54
C TYR A 55 6.85 -0.73 -12.64
N SER A 56 6.31 -1.95 -12.55
CA SER A 56 4.87 -2.16 -12.45
C SER A 56 4.29 -1.59 -11.15
N MET A 57 5.00 -1.69 -10.03
CA MET A 57 4.56 -1.06 -8.79
C MET A 57 4.79 0.45 -8.86
N LEU A 58 5.97 0.90 -9.30
CA LEU A 58 6.33 2.33 -9.36
C LEU A 58 5.36 3.17 -10.21
N SER A 59 4.84 2.64 -11.32
CA SER A 59 3.89 3.38 -12.16
C SER A 59 2.53 3.61 -11.49
N GLN A 60 2.19 2.81 -10.47
CA GLN A 60 0.88 2.76 -9.83
C GLN A 60 0.79 3.59 -8.54
N VAL A 61 1.92 4.06 -7.99
CA VAL A 61 1.97 4.72 -6.67
C VAL A 61 1.53 6.18 -6.70
N THR A 62 1.71 6.85 -7.83
CA THR A 62 1.46 8.30 -7.95
C THR A 62 -0.01 8.62 -7.72
N PHE A 63 -0.91 7.81 -8.27
CA PHE A 63 -2.35 8.03 -8.17
C PHE A 63 -2.88 8.04 -6.72
N PRO A 64 -2.72 6.99 -5.90
CA PRO A 64 -3.21 7.00 -4.52
C PRO A 64 -2.58 8.09 -3.65
N LEU A 65 -1.29 8.38 -3.83
CA LEU A 65 -0.60 9.41 -3.06
C LEU A 65 -1.08 10.83 -3.42
N ALA A 66 -1.32 11.09 -4.70
CA ALA A 66 -1.86 12.36 -5.15
C ALA A 66 -3.31 12.56 -4.66
N GLU A 67 -4.15 11.52 -4.75
CA GLU A 67 -5.51 11.52 -4.21
C GLU A 67 -5.53 11.70 -2.67
N ALA A 68 -4.51 11.20 -1.98
CA ALA A 68 -4.33 11.44 -0.55
C ALA A 68 -3.94 12.90 -0.23
N GLY A 69 -3.58 13.73 -1.22
CA GLY A 69 -3.26 15.15 -1.04
C GLY A 69 -1.76 15.47 -0.95
N TYR A 70 -0.88 14.56 -1.37
CA TYR A 70 0.57 14.78 -1.42
C TYR A 70 1.01 15.28 -2.80
N TYR A 71 2.06 16.10 -2.82
CA TYR A 71 2.79 16.34 -4.07
C TYR A 71 3.77 15.18 -4.28
N VAL A 72 3.56 14.38 -5.31
CA VAL A 72 4.43 13.26 -5.64
C VAL A 72 5.41 13.72 -6.71
N LEU A 73 6.71 13.57 -6.46
CA LEU A 73 7.71 13.88 -7.48
C LEU A 73 7.53 12.93 -8.68
N PRO A 74 7.66 13.40 -9.93
CA PRO A 74 7.48 12.56 -11.11
C PRO A 74 8.41 11.35 -11.09
N VAL A 75 7.85 10.16 -10.89
CA VAL A 75 8.62 8.93 -10.64
C VAL A 75 9.61 8.57 -11.75
N ALA A 76 9.27 8.90 -13.00
CA ALA A 76 10.16 8.70 -14.15
C ALA A 76 11.39 9.63 -14.10
N LEU A 77 11.20 10.91 -13.75
CA LEU A 77 12.31 11.86 -13.62
C LEU A 77 13.18 11.54 -12.41
N VAL A 78 12.59 11.05 -11.33
CA VAL A 78 13.33 10.56 -10.16
C VAL A 78 14.24 9.40 -10.54
N ALA A 79 13.70 8.37 -11.20
CA ALA A 79 14.48 7.23 -11.66
C ALA A 79 15.61 7.64 -12.62
N GLU A 80 15.30 8.54 -13.57
CA GLU A 80 16.30 9.08 -14.50
C GLU A 80 17.40 9.89 -13.79
N THR A 81 17.03 10.68 -12.78
CA THR A 81 18.00 11.45 -11.97
C THR A 81 18.98 10.52 -11.27
N PHE A 82 18.51 9.43 -10.65
CA PHE A 82 19.40 8.44 -10.05
C PHE A 82 20.32 7.81 -11.10
N ARG A 83 19.79 7.43 -12.26
CA ARG A 83 20.57 6.85 -13.36
C ARG A 83 21.69 7.79 -13.83
N GLN A 84 21.40 9.09 -13.97
CA GLN A 84 22.40 10.11 -14.35
C GLN A 84 23.49 10.30 -13.29
N ASN A 85 23.20 9.97 -12.02
CA ASN A 85 24.14 10.01 -10.92
C ASN A 85 24.84 8.64 -10.67
N GLY A 86 24.74 7.71 -11.62
CA GLY A 86 25.41 6.40 -11.54
C GLY A 86 24.70 5.38 -10.63
N LEU A 87 23.51 5.69 -10.13
CA LEU A 87 22.70 4.79 -9.30
C LEU A 87 21.60 4.16 -10.16
N SER A 88 21.84 2.92 -10.61
CA SER A 88 20.91 2.20 -11.49
C SER A 88 20.16 1.06 -10.79
N THR A 89 20.62 0.62 -9.62
CA THR A 89 19.96 -0.46 -8.87
C THR A 89 19.07 0.11 -7.76
N PRO A 90 17.85 -0.41 -7.55
CA PRO A 90 17.02 -0.02 -6.42
C PRO A 90 17.70 -0.21 -5.06
N ALA A 91 18.53 -1.25 -4.90
CA ALA A 91 19.29 -1.49 -3.67
C ALA A 91 20.25 -0.35 -3.33
N ASP A 92 21.04 0.10 -4.30
CA ASP A 92 21.97 1.22 -4.10
C ASP A 92 21.21 2.53 -3.83
N ILE A 93 20.09 2.74 -4.53
CA ILE A 93 19.22 3.92 -4.33
C ILE A 93 18.62 3.94 -2.91
N HIS A 94 18.16 2.79 -2.40
CA HIS A 94 17.61 2.69 -1.04
C HIS A 94 18.66 2.84 0.05
N ALA A 95 19.95 2.66 -0.28
CA ALA A 95 21.06 2.88 0.63
C ALA A 95 21.51 4.35 0.72
N VAL A 96 21.02 5.23 -0.18
CA VAL A 96 21.34 6.67 -0.14
C VAL A 96 20.78 7.28 1.15
N SER A 97 21.58 8.10 1.82
CA SER A 97 21.16 8.72 3.08
C SER A 97 19.97 9.67 2.86
N PRO A 98 19.01 9.73 3.83
CA PRO A 98 17.87 10.64 3.72
C PRO A 98 18.28 12.11 3.49
N ALA A 99 19.34 12.57 4.15
CA ALA A 99 19.87 13.92 3.97
C ALA A 99 20.32 14.18 2.52
N LYS A 100 20.98 13.20 1.87
CA LYS A 100 21.41 13.35 0.46
C LYS A 100 20.23 13.31 -0.50
N LEU A 101 19.23 12.47 -0.22
CA LEU A 101 17.96 12.48 -0.98
C LEU A 101 17.26 13.85 -0.85
N GLN A 102 17.27 14.44 0.34
CA GLN A 102 16.73 15.78 0.57
C GLN A 102 17.48 16.86 -0.23
N GLU A 103 18.81 16.81 -0.20
CA GLU A 103 19.68 17.75 -0.89
C GLU A 103 19.44 17.75 -2.41
N ILE A 104 19.26 16.57 -3.01
CA ILE A 104 19.07 16.41 -4.46
C ILE A 104 17.64 16.76 -4.87
N PHE A 105 16.65 16.22 -4.17
CA PHE A 105 15.25 16.25 -4.63
C PHE A 105 14.39 17.31 -3.94
N GLY A 106 14.83 17.87 -2.81
CA GLY A 106 14.07 18.87 -2.06
C GLY A 106 12.74 18.36 -1.49
N ALA A 107 12.53 17.04 -1.44
CA ALA A 107 11.31 16.45 -0.90
C ALA A 107 11.29 16.48 0.63
N ASP A 108 10.10 16.52 1.23
CA ASP A 108 9.95 16.44 2.69
C ASP A 108 10.13 15.01 3.21
N ALA A 109 9.61 14.02 2.49
CA ALA A 109 9.68 12.62 2.86
C ALA A 109 10.02 11.73 1.65
N ALA A 110 10.59 10.56 1.92
CA ALA A 110 10.78 9.50 0.92
C ALA A 110 9.95 8.27 1.26
N LEU A 111 9.31 7.71 0.24
CA LEU A 111 8.59 6.45 0.30
C LEU A 111 9.48 5.34 -0.27
N TYR A 112 9.82 4.40 0.60
CA TYR A 112 10.55 3.19 0.27
C TYR A 112 9.53 2.08 0.12
N ILE A 113 9.58 1.35 -0.98
CA ILE A 113 8.67 0.24 -1.27
C ILE A 113 9.49 -1.00 -1.55
N THR A 114 9.03 -2.14 -1.03
CA THR A 114 9.59 -3.46 -1.32
C THR A 114 8.46 -4.35 -1.82
N VAL A 115 8.60 -4.87 -3.04
CA VAL A 115 7.69 -5.86 -3.60
C VAL A 115 8.22 -7.24 -3.24
N THR A 116 7.47 -7.99 -2.44
CA THR A 116 7.87 -9.33 -1.97
C THR A 116 7.23 -10.46 -2.77
N GLN A 117 6.16 -10.15 -3.49
CA GLN A 117 5.51 -11.09 -4.40
C GLN A 117 4.99 -10.33 -5.62
N TYR A 118 5.23 -10.87 -6.80
CA TYR A 118 4.73 -10.36 -8.06
C TYR A 118 4.65 -11.51 -9.08
N GLY A 119 3.53 -11.58 -9.81
CA GLY A 119 3.32 -12.57 -10.85
C GLY A 119 2.38 -13.71 -10.43
N THR A 120 2.28 -14.73 -11.28
CA THR A 120 1.36 -15.86 -11.11
C THR A 120 1.96 -16.93 -10.21
N SER A 121 1.30 -17.18 -9.08
CA SER A 121 1.57 -18.32 -8.20
C SER A 121 0.72 -19.52 -8.63
N TYR A 122 1.37 -20.66 -8.86
CA TYR A 122 0.71 -21.92 -9.21
C TYR A 122 0.52 -22.76 -7.94
N MET A 123 -0.74 -22.95 -7.55
CA MET A 123 -1.15 -23.89 -6.51
C MET A 123 -1.58 -25.22 -7.16
N VAL A 124 -1.66 -26.30 -6.39
CA VAL A 124 -1.93 -27.67 -6.91
C VAL A 124 -3.22 -27.76 -7.75
N LEU A 125 -4.21 -26.92 -7.46
CA LEU A 125 -5.53 -26.93 -8.13
C LEU A 125 -5.94 -25.59 -8.75
N SER A 126 -5.13 -24.53 -8.62
CA SER A 126 -5.48 -23.18 -9.08
C SER A 126 -4.24 -22.34 -9.35
N SER A 127 -4.40 -21.26 -10.09
CA SER A 127 -3.36 -20.25 -10.27
C SER A 127 -3.92 -18.87 -9.97
N ALA A 128 -3.15 -18.04 -9.27
CA ALA A 128 -3.54 -16.66 -9.01
C ALA A 128 -2.35 -15.73 -9.24
N THR A 129 -2.58 -14.63 -9.94
CA THR A 129 -1.61 -13.52 -9.98
C THR A 129 -1.69 -12.76 -8.66
N VAL A 130 -0.57 -12.62 -7.95
CA VAL A 130 -0.52 -11.98 -6.64
C VAL A 130 0.54 -10.89 -6.65
N VAL A 131 0.21 -9.74 -6.07
CA VAL A 131 1.17 -8.69 -5.77
C VAL A 131 1.12 -8.36 -4.28
N THR A 132 2.25 -8.48 -3.61
CA THR A 132 2.43 -8.08 -2.22
C THR A 132 3.53 -7.04 -2.14
N ALA A 133 3.24 -5.90 -1.51
CA ALA A 133 4.20 -4.84 -1.31
C ALA A 133 4.14 -4.30 0.12
N GLY A 134 5.31 -4.05 0.70
CA GLY A 134 5.50 -3.30 1.93
C GLY A 134 6.03 -1.91 1.62
N ALA A 135 5.74 -0.93 2.48
CA ALA A 135 6.29 0.41 2.37
C ALA A 135 6.61 1.04 3.72
N LYS A 136 7.60 1.95 3.71
CA LYS A 136 7.90 2.87 4.81
C LYS A 136 8.02 4.29 4.29
N LEU A 137 7.40 5.23 4.98
CA LEU A 137 7.54 6.67 4.74
C LEU A 137 8.54 7.23 5.75
N VAL A 138 9.58 7.91 5.26
CA VAL A 138 10.68 8.43 6.07
C VAL A 138 10.79 9.93 5.87
N ASP A 139 10.86 10.70 6.95
CA ASP A 139 11.18 12.13 6.92
C ASP A 139 12.62 12.31 6.46
N LEU A 140 12.83 13.07 5.38
CA LEU A 140 14.15 13.26 4.81
C LEU A 140 15.04 14.21 5.64
N LYS A 141 14.44 15.06 6.50
CA LYS A 141 15.18 15.97 7.39
C LYS A 141 15.83 15.24 8.55
N THR A 142 15.10 14.30 9.13
CA THR A 142 15.50 13.64 10.38
C THR A 142 15.89 12.17 10.21
N GLY A 143 15.52 11.54 9.08
CA GLY A 143 15.64 10.09 8.88
C GLY A 143 14.61 9.29 9.68
N THR A 144 13.66 9.94 10.37
CA THR A 144 12.66 9.28 11.19
C THR A 144 11.63 8.57 10.32
N THR A 145 11.29 7.32 10.65
CA THR A 145 10.17 6.62 10.01
C THR A 145 8.86 7.20 10.51
N LEU A 146 8.05 7.75 9.60
CA LEU A 146 6.77 8.37 9.88
C LEU A 146 5.61 7.38 9.82
N TRP A 147 5.72 6.38 8.96
CA TRP A 147 4.67 5.40 8.73
C TRP A 147 5.23 4.13 8.08
N THR A 148 4.58 3.00 8.34
CA THR A 148 4.83 1.72 7.67
C THR A 148 3.52 1.04 7.33
N GLY A 149 3.46 0.35 6.21
CA GLY A 149 2.30 -0.46 5.82
C GLY A 149 2.67 -1.60 4.89
N SER A 150 1.72 -2.51 4.70
CA SER A 150 1.83 -3.60 3.73
C SER A 150 0.45 -3.92 3.18
N ALA A 151 0.39 -4.27 1.90
CA ALA A 151 -0.84 -4.74 1.28
C ALA A 151 -0.58 -5.84 0.26
N THR A 152 -1.60 -6.68 0.08
CA THR A 152 -1.64 -7.73 -0.93
C THR A 152 -2.89 -7.56 -1.78
N ALA A 153 -2.76 -7.85 -3.08
CA ALA A 153 -3.88 -8.02 -3.99
C ALA A 153 -3.64 -9.25 -4.88
N SER A 154 -4.72 -9.86 -5.36
CA SER A 154 -4.68 -11.09 -6.15
C SER A 154 -5.75 -11.13 -7.23
N SER A 155 -5.55 -11.90 -8.30
CA SER A 155 -6.59 -12.10 -9.33
C SER A 155 -7.86 -12.78 -8.83
N GLU A 156 -7.78 -13.45 -7.68
CA GLU A 156 -8.88 -14.14 -7.00
C GLU A 156 -9.64 -13.24 -6.00
N GLU A 157 -9.49 -11.90 -6.10
CA GLU A 157 -10.22 -10.97 -5.24
C GLU A 157 -11.75 -11.26 -5.27
N GLY A 158 -12.34 -11.49 -4.09
CA GLY A 158 -13.78 -11.69 -3.94
C GLY A 158 -14.29 -13.13 -3.94
N SER A 159 -13.41 -14.15 -3.95
CA SER A 159 -13.82 -15.54 -3.64
C SER A 159 -13.98 -15.81 -2.14
N SER A 160 -13.54 -14.90 -1.27
CA SER A 160 -13.69 -15.04 0.18
C SER A 160 -13.94 -13.70 0.88
N ASN A 161 -15.15 -13.57 1.39
CA ASN A 161 -15.57 -12.71 2.50
C ASN A 161 -16.06 -11.26 2.25
N ASN A 162 -17.21 -11.00 2.86
CA ASN A 162 -18.20 -9.97 2.57
C ASN A 162 -17.96 -8.63 3.30
N ASN A 163 -16.70 -8.16 3.40
CA ASN A 163 -16.34 -7.06 4.32
C ASN A 163 -15.61 -5.85 3.68
N GLY A 164 -15.61 -5.73 2.34
CA GLY A 164 -15.06 -4.57 1.64
C GLY A 164 -16.16 -3.58 1.28
N GLY A 165 -16.11 -2.35 1.80
CA GLY A 165 -17.08 -1.29 1.47
C GLY A 165 -17.17 -0.97 -0.04
N LEU A 166 -18.10 -0.08 -0.43
CA LEU A 166 -18.46 0.19 -1.83
C LEU A 166 -17.26 0.53 -2.74
N LEU A 167 -16.27 1.28 -2.22
CA LEU A 167 -15.00 1.56 -2.92
C LEU A 167 -14.16 0.30 -3.18
N GLY A 168 -14.12 -0.64 -2.22
CA GLY A 168 -13.45 -1.93 -2.39
C GLY A 168 -14.13 -2.80 -3.43
N MET A 169 -15.47 -2.83 -3.46
CA MET A 169 -16.22 -3.59 -4.47
C MET A 169 -16.04 -3.06 -5.90
N LEU A 170 -16.04 -1.72 -6.08
CA LEU A 170 -15.83 -1.11 -7.39
C LEU A 170 -14.43 -1.39 -7.94
N ILE A 171 -13.40 -1.32 -7.08
CA ILE A 171 -12.04 -1.69 -7.44
C ILE A 171 -11.99 -3.16 -7.85
N THR A 172 -12.55 -4.08 -7.04
CA THR A 172 -12.57 -5.51 -7.34
C THR A 172 -13.28 -5.83 -8.65
N ALA A 173 -14.39 -5.17 -8.97
CA ALA A 173 -15.15 -5.40 -10.20
C ALA A 173 -14.40 -4.93 -11.46
N ALA A 174 -13.81 -3.72 -11.42
CA ALA A 174 -12.99 -3.21 -12.53
C ALA A 174 -11.77 -4.10 -12.78
N VAL A 175 -11.17 -4.61 -11.70
CA VAL A 175 -9.98 -5.47 -11.74
C VAL A 175 -10.29 -6.82 -12.37
N LYS A 176 -11.39 -7.48 -11.99
CA LYS A 176 -11.83 -8.74 -12.63
C LYS A 176 -12.01 -8.59 -14.14
N GLN A 177 -12.59 -7.48 -14.59
CA GLN A 177 -12.81 -7.21 -16.01
C GLN A 177 -11.49 -7.03 -16.77
N ILE A 178 -10.51 -6.30 -16.19
CA ILE A 178 -9.20 -6.09 -16.82
C ILE A 178 -8.37 -7.39 -16.85
N ILE A 179 -8.43 -8.21 -15.79
CA ILE A 179 -7.69 -9.48 -15.74
C ILE A 179 -8.24 -10.47 -16.77
N SER A 180 -9.56 -10.52 -16.96
CA SER A 180 -10.16 -11.42 -17.96
C SER A 180 -9.78 -11.09 -19.40
N SER A 181 -9.32 -9.85 -19.69
CA SER A 181 -8.89 -9.41 -21.01
C SER A 181 -7.37 -9.37 -21.18
N ALA A 182 -6.59 -9.28 -20.09
CA ALA A 182 -5.14 -9.25 -20.09
C ALA A 182 -4.55 -10.65 -19.83
N GLN A 183 -4.45 -11.48 -20.87
CA GLN A 183 -3.92 -12.84 -20.73
C GLN A 183 -2.42 -12.90 -20.39
N ASP A 184 -1.63 -11.85 -20.70
CA ASP A 184 -0.16 -11.87 -20.60
C ASP A 184 0.46 -10.96 -19.51
N ASP A 185 -0.30 -10.03 -18.90
CA ASP A 185 0.25 -9.09 -17.90
C ASP A 185 -0.76 -8.70 -16.80
N ALA A 186 -1.38 -9.70 -16.18
CA ALA A 186 -2.28 -9.49 -15.04
C ALA A 186 -1.57 -8.89 -13.81
N GLY A 187 -0.24 -8.97 -13.74
CA GLY A 187 0.55 -8.40 -12.63
C GLY A 187 0.42 -6.88 -12.54
N TYR A 188 0.41 -6.19 -13.69
CA TYR A 188 0.28 -4.74 -13.75
C TYR A 188 -0.99 -4.16 -13.12
N PRO A 189 -2.21 -4.59 -13.50
CA PRO A 189 -3.43 -4.11 -12.86
C PRO A 189 -3.54 -4.53 -11.40
N ILE A 190 -3.07 -5.73 -11.03
CA ILE A 190 -3.05 -6.18 -9.63
C ILE A 190 -2.11 -5.33 -8.77
N ALA A 191 -0.97 -4.89 -9.31
CA ALA A 191 -0.10 -3.92 -8.64
C ALA A 191 -0.81 -2.59 -8.38
N GLY A 192 -1.68 -2.15 -9.30
CA GLY A 192 -2.57 -0.99 -9.09
C GLY A 192 -3.47 -1.15 -7.87
N VAL A 193 -4.07 -2.32 -7.69
CA VAL A 193 -4.91 -2.63 -6.52
C VAL A 193 -4.10 -2.68 -5.23
N ALA A 194 -2.96 -3.36 -5.25
CA ALA A 194 -2.06 -3.44 -4.11
C ALA A 194 -1.59 -2.04 -3.70
N SER A 195 -1.20 -1.20 -4.66
CA SER A 195 -0.84 0.21 -4.48
C SER A 195 -1.97 1.01 -3.84
N GLN A 196 -3.20 0.92 -4.37
CA GLN A 196 -4.35 1.64 -3.82
C GLN A 196 -4.67 1.20 -2.39
N ARG A 197 -4.57 -0.10 -2.08
CA ARG A 197 -4.77 -0.62 -0.72
C ARG A 197 -3.69 -0.17 0.24
N LEU A 198 -2.45 -0.14 -0.21
CA LEU A 198 -1.28 0.23 0.58
C LEU A 198 -1.25 1.74 0.89
N LEU A 199 -1.56 2.58 -0.10
CA LEU A 199 -1.24 4.01 -0.08
C LEU A 199 -2.46 4.93 0.00
N SER A 200 -3.69 4.40 0.05
CA SER A 200 -4.88 5.25 0.28
C SER A 200 -4.93 5.76 1.72
N ALA A 201 -5.26 7.04 1.88
CA ALA A 201 -5.37 7.69 3.19
C ALA A 201 -6.75 7.54 3.85
N GLY A 202 -6.81 7.82 5.16
CA GLY A 202 -8.08 7.92 5.91
C GLY A 202 -8.69 6.60 6.35
N ARG A 203 -7.87 5.54 6.46
CA ARG A 203 -8.25 4.27 7.10
C ARG A 203 -7.38 4.03 8.33
N PRO A 204 -7.85 3.27 9.34
CA PRO A 204 -7.02 2.92 10.48
C PRO A 204 -5.69 2.29 10.06
N GLY A 205 -4.58 2.88 10.51
CA GLY A 205 -3.23 2.41 10.19
C GLY A 205 -2.72 2.76 8.79
N ALA A 206 -3.49 3.49 7.98
CA ALA A 206 -3.07 3.95 6.66
C ALA A 206 -2.28 5.26 6.73
N LEU A 207 -1.93 5.81 5.57
CA LEU A 207 -1.38 7.15 5.48
C LEU A 207 -2.40 8.17 6.01
N LEU A 208 -1.89 9.25 6.62
CA LEU A 208 -2.71 10.43 6.92
C LEU A 208 -3.07 11.15 5.62
N TYR A 209 -4.07 12.03 5.66
CA TYR A 209 -4.30 12.94 4.55
C TYR A 209 -3.14 13.94 4.43
N GLY A 210 -2.71 14.17 3.20
CA GLY A 210 -1.72 15.16 2.85
C GLY A 210 -2.29 16.59 2.86
N PRO A 211 -1.43 17.62 2.95
CA PRO A 211 -1.84 19.01 3.13
C PRO A 211 -2.73 19.61 2.03
N ARG A 212 -2.84 18.95 0.86
CA ARG A 212 -3.70 19.40 -0.25
C ARG A 212 -5.03 18.64 -0.33
N SER A 213 -5.25 17.66 0.53
CA SER A 213 -6.53 16.96 0.60
C SER A 213 -7.61 17.85 1.22
N PRO A 214 -8.84 17.87 0.70
CA PRO A 214 -9.98 18.50 1.37
C PRO A 214 -10.26 17.92 2.77
N LYS A 215 -9.75 16.72 3.05
CA LYS A 215 -9.88 16.00 4.33
C LYS A 215 -8.66 16.16 5.23
N TYR A 216 -7.75 17.08 4.92
CA TYR A 216 -6.54 17.28 5.71
C TYR A 216 -6.85 17.55 7.20
N GLY A 217 -6.25 16.75 8.08
CA GLY A 217 -6.41 16.90 9.53
C GLY A 217 -7.69 16.28 10.11
N THR A 218 -8.47 15.54 9.31
CA THR A 218 -9.66 14.81 9.79
C THR A 218 -9.36 13.36 10.23
N ASP A 219 -8.07 12.99 10.28
CA ASP A 219 -7.56 11.65 10.61
C ASP A 219 -7.33 11.40 12.12
#